data_AF-A0A9Q1AET7-F1
#
_entry.id   AF-A0A9Q1AET7-F1
#
_cell.length_a   1.000
_cell.length_b   1.000
_cell.length_c   1.000
_cell.angle_alpha   90.00
_cell.angle_beta   90.00
_cell.angle_gamma   90.00
#
_symmetry.space_group_name_H-M   'P 1'
#
loop_
_entity.id
_entity.type
_entity.pdbx_description
1 polymer ?
#
loop_
_entity_poly.entity_id
_entity_poly.type
_entity_poly.pdbx_seq_one_letter_code
_entity_poly.pdbx_strand_id
1 'polypeptide(L)'
;MTRNSTENYEYSVGRDDQIWCGGEGTNGSVHSRFRPIADGVVALNNNNHGGGGGSIMQDAYSGDSRRRESENLRDLESGDGEGKAKKLSRPGRILREIVSESIPAMAQIIQELAEETLELTKDYLKNLIAMTEKRDELVGLQNRLQRRSDLTKEALLKCQREQLEILVAVKMGHGSFVSGKIRVPANELVEIFLFMRCRNLNCRSILPVDDCDCKFCTGNKGFCSSCTCPVCMNFDCASNTCSWVGCDVCSHWCHAACGIQKNLIRPGPSLRGPSGTTEMQFHCIGCNHASEMFGFVKDVFVCCAKDWGQETLIKELDCVRKIFKGSGDFKGKELHTKAEDLVSKLERKLMSSREACNVIIQFFNCKSSNFELLLFNAILYAISPHWLN
;
A
#
# COMPACT_ATOMS: atom_id res chain seq x y z
N MET A 1 -22.53 -30.95 -35.42
CA MET A 1 -22.25 -32.25 -34.77
C MET A 1 -20.86 -32.72 -35.18
N THR A 2 -19.94 -32.73 -34.20
CA THR A 2 -18.78 -33.63 -34.00
C THR A 2 -18.17 -34.43 -35.17
N ARG A 3 -16.85 -34.33 -35.38
CA ARG A 3 -15.82 -35.27 -34.83
C ARG A 3 -14.38 -34.98 -35.33
N ASN A 4 -13.42 -35.17 -34.41
CA ASN A 4 -12.04 -35.69 -34.56
C ASN A 4 -10.99 -34.84 -35.35
N SER A 5 -9.70 -34.72 -35.01
CA SER A 5 -8.79 -35.43 -34.11
C SER A 5 -7.61 -34.53 -33.66
N THR A 6 -6.95 -35.00 -32.60
CA THR A 6 -5.62 -34.70 -32.04
C THR A 6 -4.49 -34.38 -33.02
N GLU A 7 -3.55 -33.50 -32.64
CA GLU A 7 -2.10 -33.81 -32.42
C GLU A 7 -1.23 -32.55 -32.19
N ASN A 8 -0.18 -32.74 -31.38
CA ASN A 8 1.02 -31.92 -31.18
C ASN A 8 0.98 -30.74 -30.18
N TYR A 9 1.31 -31.05 -28.92
CA TYR A 9 2.34 -30.27 -28.23
C TYR A 9 3.22 -31.19 -27.39
N GLU A 10 4.46 -31.37 -27.85
CA GLU A 10 5.49 -32.18 -27.20
C GLU A 10 5.99 -31.56 -25.90
N TYR A 11 6.30 -32.46 -24.99
CA TYR A 11 6.97 -32.32 -23.71
C TYR A 11 8.33 -31.60 -23.86
N SER A 12 8.54 -30.52 -23.12
CA SER A 12 9.89 -30.05 -22.75
C SER A 12 9.93 -29.94 -21.23
N VAL A 13 10.35 -31.04 -20.61
CA VAL A 13 10.63 -31.15 -19.18
C VAL A 13 11.89 -30.34 -18.92
N GLY A 14 11.69 -29.12 -18.40
CA GLY A 14 12.75 -28.32 -17.80
C GLY A 14 13.21 -29.00 -16.52
N ARG A 15 14.37 -29.63 -16.61
CA ARG A 15 15.08 -30.32 -15.53
C ARG A 15 15.51 -29.30 -14.47
N ASP A 16 14.64 -29.04 -13.50
CA ASP A 16 14.93 -28.52 -12.14
C ASP A 16 13.64 -28.54 -11.29
N ASP A 17 13.05 -29.73 -11.15
CA ASP A 17 12.01 -29.99 -10.15
C ASP A 17 12.67 -30.02 -8.76
N GLN A 18 12.85 -28.86 -8.14
CA GLN A 18 13.23 -28.78 -6.73
C GLN A 18 12.05 -29.22 -5.85
N ILE A 19 12.10 -30.50 -5.50
CA ILE A 19 11.63 -31.14 -4.27
C ILE A 19 10.93 -30.17 -3.30
N TRP A 20 9.61 -30.28 -3.28
CA TRP A 20 8.73 -29.62 -2.33
C TRP A 20 8.92 -30.23 -0.94
N CYS A 21 9.59 -29.52 -0.04
CA CYS A 21 9.55 -29.84 1.39
C CYS A 21 8.24 -29.35 2.00
N GLY A 22 7.15 -30.09 1.72
CA GLY A 22 5.93 -30.03 2.51
C GLY A 22 6.18 -30.67 3.88
N GLY A 23 6.65 -29.86 4.84
CA GLY A 23 6.58 -30.23 6.24
C GLY A 23 5.13 -30.16 6.73
N GLU A 24 4.59 -31.28 7.18
CA GLU A 24 3.29 -31.35 7.82
C GLU A 24 3.23 -30.41 9.05
N GLY A 25 2.30 -29.45 9.05
CA GLY A 25 1.85 -28.78 10.28
C GLY A 25 2.04 -27.26 10.42
N THR A 26 2.71 -26.57 9.49
CA THR A 26 2.80 -25.10 9.48
C THR A 26 1.76 -24.50 8.52
N ASN A 27 0.91 -23.60 9.03
CA ASN A 27 0.16 -22.55 8.33
C ASN A 27 0.30 -22.61 6.79
N GLY A 28 -0.59 -23.36 6.13
CA GLY A 28 -0.63 -23.57 4.68
C GLY A 28 -0.99 -22.33 3.85
N SER A 29 -0.51 -21.16 4.26
CA SER A 29 -0.81 -19.84 3.70
C SER A 29 0.46 -19.04 3.36
N VAL A 30 1.64 -19.68 3.30
CA VAL A 30 2.91 -19.00 2.94
C VAL A 30 3.17 -18.97 1.44
N HIS A 31 2.13 -18.89 0.62
CA HIS A 31 2.28 -18.26 -0.69
C HIS A 31 1.51 -16.96 -0.60
N SER A 32 2.26 -15.91 -0.30
CA SER A 32 1.94 -14.56 -0.73
C SER A 32 1.22 -14.67 -2.06
N ARG A 33 -0.06 -14.25 -2.11
CA ARG A 33 -0.84 -14.13 -3.34
C ARG A 33 -0.25 -13.08 -4.32
N PHE A 34 1.01 -12.70 -4.12
CA PHE A 34 1.86 -11.88 -4.95
C PHE A 34 2.84 -12.82 -5.67
N ARG A 35 2.48 -13.21 -6.89
CA ARG A 35 3.47 -13.75 -7.82
C ARG A 35 4.57 -12.69 -8.02
N PRO A 36 5.85 -13.07 -8.14
CA PRO A 36 6.84 -12.16 -8.71
C PRO A 36 6.33 -11.71 -10.07
N ILE A 37 6.15 -10.41 -10.27
CA ILE A 37 5.97 -9.86 -11.62
C ILE A 37 7.33 -10.09 -12.28
N ALA A 38 7.36 -10.93 -13.32
CA ALA A 38 8.54 -11.10 -14.15
C ALA A 38 9.02 -9.72 -14.62
N ASP A 39 10.32 -9.47 -14.53
CA ASP A 39 10.98 -8.23 -14.90
C ASP A 39 10.62 -7.76 -16.32
N GLY A 40 9.59 -6.93 -16.41
CA GLY A 40 9.31 -6.07 -17.55
C GLY A 40 9.96 -4.72 -17.29
N VAL A 41 11.21 -4.57 -17.71
CA VAL A 41 12.00 -3.35 -17.62
C VAL A 41 11.20 -2.15 -18.15
N VAL A 42 10.76 -1.26 -17.26
CA VAL A 42 10.48 0.14 -17.57
C VAL A 42 11.45 0.97 -16.74
N ALA A 43 12.57 1.33 -17.36
CA ALA A 43 13.60 2.13 -16.74
C ALA A 43 13.06 3.53 -16.37
N LEU A 44 13.01 3.84 -15.09
CA LEU A 44 12.87 5.22 -14.61
C LEU A 44 14.26 5.73 -14.21
N ASN A 45 14.88 6.46 -15.13
CA ASN A 45 16.13 7.15 -14.92
C ASN A 45 15.89 8.37 -13.99
N ASN A 46 16.55 8.40 -12.83
CA ASN A 46 16.43 9.49 -11.86
C ASN A 46 17.84 10.05 -11.60
N ASN A 47 18.22 11.11 -12.30
CA ASN A 47 19.44 11.86 -12.02
C ASN A 47 19.08 13.21 -11.41
N ASN A 48 19.36 13.36 -10.12
CA ASN A 48 19.48 14.65 -9.45
C ASN A 48 20.78 14.63 -8.62
N HIS A 49 21.76 15.43 -9.03
CA HIS A 49 22.95 15.84 -8.26
C HIS A 49 23.09 17.35 -8.58
N GLY A 50 22.89 18.25 -7.61
CA GLY A 50 23.96 18.91 -6.83
C GLY A 50 24.71 19.93 -7.71
N GLY A 51 24.70 21.25 -7.50
CA GLY A 51 24.72 22.03 -6.26
C GLY A 51 26.07 22.76 -6.16
N GLY A 52 26.09 24.09 -6.30
CA GLY A 52 27.25 24.99 -6.11
C GLY A 52 27.44 25.93 -7.30
N GLY A 53 27.70 27.24 -7.18
CA GLY A 53 27.92 28.18 -6.09
C GLY A 53 28.37 29.49 -6.75
N GLY A 54 27.95 30.66 -6.27
CA GLY A 54 28.35 31.95 -6.86
C GLY A 54 27.57 33.12 -6.27
N SER A 55 28.19 33.77 -5.29
CA SER A 55 27.69 34.90 -4.51
C SER A 55 28.05 36.23 -5.19
N ILE A 56 27.11 37.19 -5.29
CA ILE A 56 27.38 38.65 -5.22
C ILE A 56 26.16 39.34 -4.59
N MET A 57 26.38 39.98 -3.43
CA MET A 57 25.51 40.97 -2.79
C MET A 57 25.96 42.38 -3.17
N GLN A 58 25.00 43.31 -3.22
CA GLN A 58 25.03 44.77 -2.88
C GLN A 58 24.05 45.47 -3.83
N ASP A 59 22.88 45.94 -3.39
CA ASP A 59 22.56 47.01 -2.44
C ASP A 59 21.93 48.16 -3.24
N ALA A 60 20.96 48.82 -2.59
CA ALA A 60 20.80 50.27 -2.61
C ALA A 60 19.98 51.02 -3.68
N TYR A 61 18.68 51.19 -3.36
CA TYR A 61 17.88 52.45 -3.36
C TYR A 61 18.15 53.58 -4.38
N SER A 62 17.08 54.01 -5.10
CA SER A 62 16.45 55.36 -4.98
C SER A 62 15.57 55.74 -6.19
N GLY A 63 14.39 56.33 -5.94
CA GLY A 63 13.92 57.53 -6.68
C GLY A 63 12.81 57.41 -7.75
N ASP A 64 11.55 57.49 -7.29
CA ASP A 64 10.44 58.35 -7.75
C ASP A 64 10.27 58.73 -9.26
N SER A 65 9.08 58.44 -9.83
CA SER A 65 8.06 59.47 -10.17
C SER A 65 7.11 59.14 -11.36
N ARG A 66 5.84 59.54 -11.16
CA ARG A 66 4.78 59.95 -12.14
C ARG A 66 3.86 58.90 -12.82
N ARG A 67 2.69 58.72 -12.17
CA ARG A 67 1.31 59.15 -12.59
C ARG A 67 0.84 58.93 -14.06
N ARG A 68 -0.18 58.06 -14.23
CA ARG A 68 -1.43 58.16 -15.06
C ARG A 68 -2.13 56.80 -14.97
N GLU A 69 -3.17 56.56 -14.18
CA GLU A 69 -4.55 57.10 -14.17
C GLU A 69 -5.36 56.81 -15.45
N SER A 70 -6.22 55.79 -15.37
CA SER A 70 -7.50 55.65 -16.09
C SER A 70 -8.37 54.62 -15.35
N GLU A 71 -9.07 55.13 -14.33
CA GLU A 71 -10.54 55.06 -14.12
C GLU A 71 -11.37 54.15 -15.07
N ASN A 72 -12.48 53.50 -14.72
CA ASN A 72 -13.31 53.40 -13.51
C ASN A 72 -14.45 52.37 -13.75
N LEU A 73 -15.23 52.08 -12.69
CA LEU A 73 -16.68 51.69 -12.66
C LEU A 73 -17.02 50.19 -12.84
N ARG A 74 -17.69 49.47 -11.91
CA ARG A 74 -18.58 49.86 -10.79
C ARG A 74 -18.47 48.88 -9.61
N ASP A 75 -18.35 49.49 -8.45
CA ASP A 75 -18.64 48.95 -7.13
C ASP A 75 -20.16 48.97 -6.90
N LEU A 76 -20.71 47.87 -6.39
CA LEU A 76 -22.03 47.81 -5.74
C LEU A 76 -21.89 46.78 -4.62
N GLU A 77 -21.36 47.24 -3.48
CA GLU A 77 -21.50 46.53 -2.22
C GLU A 77 -22.90 46.82 -1.63
N SER A 78 -23.61 45.76 -1.29
CA SER A 78 -24.59 45.76 -0.22
C SER A 78 -24.24 44.58 0.68
N GLY A 79 -23.98 44.88 1.94
CA GLY A 79 -23.54 43.94 2.96
C GLY A 79 -24.64 42.96 3.36
N ASP A 80 -24.25 41.74 3.76
CA ASP A 80 -24.19 41.38 5.18
C ASP A 80 -23.50 40.02 5.34
N GLY A 81 -22.96 39.79 6.52
CA GLY A 81 -21.81 38.92 6.77
C GLY A 81 -21.91 37.46 6.36
N GLU A 82 -20.88 36.97 5.67
CA GLU A 82 -20.51 35.56 5.62
C GLU A 82 -19.01 35.43 5.25
N GLY A 83 -18.33 34.44 5.84
CA GLY A 83 -16.88 34.35 5.91
C GLY A 83 -16.15 34.52 4.57
N LYS A 84 -14.99 35.20 4.62
CA LYS A 84 -14.05 35.42 3.50
C LYS A 84 -13.99 34.22 2.54
N ALA A 85 -14.79 34.25 1.48
CA ALA A 85 -14.70 33.30 0.39
C ALA A 85 -13.36 33.53 -0.32
N LYS A 86 -12.39 32.63 -0.10
CA LYS A 86 -11.12 32.65 -0.84
C LYS A 86 -11.44 32.67 -2.34
N LYS A 87 -11.08 33.74 -3.04
CA LYS A 87 -11.27 33.86 -4.49
C LYS A 87 -10.56 32.69 -5.17
N LEU A 88 -11.33 31.79 -5.79
CA LEU A 88 -10.80 30.60 -6.43
C LEU A 88 -10.00 30.98 -7.68
N SER A 89 -8.86 30.32 -7.86
CA SER A 89 -8.08 30.40 -9.10
C SER A 89 -8.89 29.87 -10.28
N ARG A 90 -8.53 30.26 -11.50
CA ARG A 90 -9.20 29.75 -12.72
C ARG A 90 -9.20 28.21 -12.79
N PRO A 91 -8.07 27.50 -12.55
CA PRO A 91 -8.07 26.04 -12.44
C PRO A 91 -9.01 25.48 -11.37
N GLY A 92 -9.07 26.14 -10.20
CA GLY A 92 -9.96 25.74 -9.12
C GLY A 92 -11.45 25.92 -9.43
N ARG A 93 -11.82 26.93 -10.22
CA ARG A 93 -13.20 27.11 -10.72
C ARG A 93 -13.59 26.02 -11.70
N ILE A 94 -12.76 25.77 -12.71
CA ILE A 94 -12.98 24.73 -13.73
C ILE A 94 -13.12 23.36 -13.05
N LEU A 95 -12.26 23.03 -12.08
CA LEU A 95 -12.35 21.77 -11.35
C LEU A 95 -13.70 21.63 -10.60
N ARG A 96 -14.23 22.70 -10.02
CA ARG A 96 -15.53 22.70 -9.35
C ARG A 96 -16.68 22.54 -10.33
N GLU A 97 -16.60 23.16 -11.51
CA GLU A 97 -17.55 22.99 -12.60
C GLU A 97 -17.55 21.53 -13.09
N ILE A 98 -16.38 20.95 -13.38
CA ILE A 98 -16.25 19.53 -13.79
C ILE A 98 -16.98 18.59 -12.83
N VAL A 99 -16.79 18.82 -11.53
CA VAL A 99 -17.36 17.99 -10.47
C VAL A 99 -18.87 18.21 -10.29
N SER A 100 -19.38 19.41 -10.56
CA SER A 100 -20.76 19.80 -10.24
C SER A 100 -21.72 19.72 -11.44
N GLU A 101 -21.26 20.07 -12.64
CA GLU A 101 -22.08 20.20 -13.84
C GLU A 101 -22.29 18.86 -14.56
N SER A 102 -23.36 18.76 -15.34
CA SER A 102 -23.69 17.55 -16.11
C SER A 102 -22.58 17.15 -17.10
N ILE A 103 -22.50 15.86 -17.44
CA ILE A 103 -21.51 15.38 -18.42
C ILE A 103 -21.59 16.16 -19.76
N PRO A 104 -22.77 16.35 -20.38
CA PRO A 104 -22.86 17.07 -21.65
C PRO A 104 -22.43 18.54 -21.57
N ALA A 105 -22.81 19.25 -20.49
CA ALA A 105 -22.43 20.65 -20.31
C ALA A 105 -20.90 20.80 -20.20
N MET A 106 -20.26 19.93 -19.42
CA MET A 106 -18.81 19.98 -19.28
C MET A 106 -18.05 19.50 -20.51
N ALA A 107 -18.63 18.60 -21.31
CA ALA A 107 -18.02 18.21 -22.59
C ALA A 107 -17.91 19.41 -23.55
N GLN A 108 -18.91 20.31 -23.57
CA GLN A 108 -18.84 21.55 -24.34
C GLN A 108 -17.76 22.49 -23.79
N ILE A 109 -17.76 22.71 -22.47
CA ILE A 109 -16.78 23.59 -21.82
C ILE A 109 -15.35 23.09 -22.06
N ILE A 110 -15.09 21.79 -21.89
CA ILE A 110 -13.75 21.20 -22.08
C ILE A 110 -13.32 21.26 -23.54
N GLN A 111 -14.23 21.12 -24.50
CA GLN A 111 -13.93 21.28 -25.92
C GLN A 111 -13.46 22.70 -26.27
N GLU A 112 -13.97 23.72 -25.56
CA GLU A 112 -13.61 25.13 -25.75
C GLU A 112 -12.37 25.56 -24.93
N LEU A 113 -11.98 24.76 -23.93
CA LEU A 113 -10.83 25.05 -23.10
C LEU A 113 -9.51 24.78 -23.84
N ALA A 114 -8.59 25.73 -23.76
CA ALA A 114 -7.22 25.53 -24.22
C ALA A 114 -6.54 24.38 -23.45
N GLU A 115 -5.80 23.52 -24.16
CA GLU A 115 -5.10 22.36 -23.60
C GLU A 115 -4.21 22.73 -22.40
N GLU A 116 -3.50 23.86 -22.48
CA GLU A 116 -2.69 24.39 -21.37
C GLU A 116 -3.52 24.65 -20.11
N THR A 117 -4.74 25.21 -20.25
CA THR A 117 -5.61 25.47 -19.10
C THR A 117 -6.09 24.17 -18.46
N LEU A 118 -6.32 23.14 -19.27
CA LEU A 118 -6.72 21.82 -18.80
C LEU A 118 -5.59 21.12 -18.04
N GLU A 119 -4.36 21.20 -18.54
CA GLU A 119 -3.18 20.68 -17.83
C GLU A 119 -2.92 21.43 -16.52
N LEU A 120 -3.06 22.75 -16.49
CA LEU A 120 -3.02 23.52 -15.23
C LEU A 120 -4.10 23.09 -14.23
N THR A 121 -5.28 22.68 -14.73
CA THR A 121 -6.36 22.14 -13.90
C THR A 121 -6.02 20.77 -13.33
N LYS A 122 -5.44 19.88 -14.14
CA LYS A 122 -4.93 18.57 -13.69
C LYS A 122 -3.81 18.72 -12.66
N ASP A 123 -2.88 19.64 -12.87
CA ASP A 123 -1.78 19.91 -11.93
C ASP A 123 -2.27 20.54 -10.63
N TYR A 124 -3.25 21.44 -10.71
CA TYR A 124 -3.93 21.96 -9.52
C TYR A 124 -4.59 20.82 -8.72
N LEU A 125 -5.24 19.86 -9.38
CA LEU A 125 -5.82 18.68 -8.72
C LEU A 125 -4.76 17.77 -8.10
N LYS A 126 -3.64 17.50 -8.79
CA LYS A 126 -2.52 16.72 -8.22
C LYS A 126 -2.01 17.35 -6.93
N ASN A 127 -1.87 18.69 -6.94
CA ASN A 127 -1.45 19.46 -5.78
C ASN A 127 -2.47 19.39 -4.64
N LEU A 128 -3.78 19.45 -4.93
CA LEU A 128 -4.83 19.25 -3.93
C LEU A 128 -4.77 17.85 -3.29
N ILE A 129 -4.49 16.82 -4.09
CA ILE A 129 -4.41 15.44 -3.62
C ILE A 129 -3.14 15.20 -2.78
N ALA A 130 -2.01 15.81 -3.15
CA ALA A 130 -0.73 15.59 -2.49
C ALA A 130 -0.59 16.34 -1.15
N MET A 131 -1.22 17.51 -1.00
CA MET A 131 -1.08 18.35 0.19
C MET A 131 -2.10 18.01 1.28
N THR A 132 -1.60 17.66 2.46
CA THR A 132 -2.44 17.35 3.63
C THR A 132 -3.29 18.53 4.09
N GLU A 133 -2.80 19.76 3.93
CA GLU A 133 -3.49 21.01 4.31
C GLU A 133 -4.70 21.30 3.42
N LYS A 134 -4.76 20.67 2.23
CA LYS A 134 -5.84 20.86 1.26
C LYS A 134 -6.84 19.69 1.25
N ARG A 135 -6.74 18.78 2.23
CA ARG A 135 -7.61 17.62 2.35
C ARG A 135 -9.09 17.99 2.44
N ASP A 136 -9.44 19.05 3.17
CA ASP A 136 -10.84 19.50 3.30
C ASP A 136 -11.40 20.01 1.98
N GLU A 137 -10.57 20.65 1.15
CA GLU A 137 -10.96 21.10 -0.18
C GLU A 137 -11.23 19.91 -1.11
N LEU A 138 -10.37 18.88 -1.09
CA LEU A 138 -10.59 17.64 -1.83
C LEU A 138 -11.85 16.92 -1.36
N VAL A 139 -12.06 16.79 -0.05
CA VAL A 139 -13.28 16.19 0.53
C VAL A 139 -14.53 16.97 0.09
N GLY A 140 -14.45 18.30 0.04
CA GLY A 140 -15.53 19.14 -0.50
C GLY A 140 -15.88 18.83 -1.96
N LEU A 141 -14.89 18.54 -2.81
CA LEU A 141 -15.10 18.10 -4.18
C LEU A 141 -15.69 16.68 -4.23
N GLN A 142 -15.17 15.75 -3.44
CA GLN A 142 -15.70 14.38 -3.37
C GLN A 142 -17.17 14.35 -2.94
N ASN A 143 -17.55 15.16 -1.95
CA ASN A 143 -18.94 15.29 -1.48
C ASN A 143 -19.87 15.90 -2.53
N ARG A 144 -19.37 16.82 -3.37
CA ARG A 144 -20.14 17.34 -4.52
C ARG A 144 -20.34 16.25 -5.56
N LEU A 145 -19.27 15.54 -5.90
CA LEU A 145 -19.30 14.45 -6.86
C LEU A 145 -20.24 13.32 -6.44
N GLN A 146 -20.25 12.97 -5.15
CA GLN A 146 -21.09 11.90 -4.60
C GLN A 146 -22.59 12.20 -4.69
N ARG A 147 -23.00 13.48 -4.70
CA ARG A 147 -24.41 13.89 -4.81
C ARG A 147 -24.96 13.77 -6.23
N ARG A 148 -24.12 13.49 -7.21
CA ARG A 148 -24.52 13.35 -8.61
C ARG A 148 -25.10 11.97 -8.89
N SER A 149 -26.41 11.92 -9.13
CA SER A 149 -27.12 10.71 -9.54
C SER A 149 -27.04 10.42 -11.04
N ASP A 150 -26.61 11.40 -11.85
CA ASP A 150 -26.50 11.27 -13.32
C ASP A 150 -25.29 10.44 -13.78
N LEU A 151 -24.36 10.12 -12.88
CA LEU A 151 -23.10 9.43 -13.18
C LEU A 151 -23.28 7.90 -13.27
N THR A 152 -24.10 7.45 -14.21
CA THR A 152 -24.27 6.01 -14.53
C THR A 152 -23.11 5.49 -15.39
N LYS A 153 -23.00 4.16 -15.52
CA LYS A 153 -21.99 3.53 -16.40
C LYS A 153 -22.10 4.05 -17.84
N GLU A 154 -23.32 4.15 -18.35
CA GLU A 154 -23.63 4.60 -19.71
C GLU A 154 -23.28 6.07 -19.91
N ALA A 155 -23.55 6.91 -18.89
CA ALA A 155 -23.22 8.32 -18.92
C ALA A 155 -21.70 8.54 -18.90
N LEU A 156 -20.98 7.83 -18.02
CA LEU A 156 -19.53 7.91 -17.88
C LEU A 156 -18.78 7.40 -19.12
N LEU A 157 -19.31 6.40 -19.84
CA LEU A 157 -18.74 5.92 -21.10
C LEU A 157 -18.83 6.95 -22.24
N LYS A 158 -19.73 7.94 -22.13
CA LYS A 158 -19.86 9.06 -23.08
C LYS A 158 -19.05 10.30 -22.66
N CYS A 159 -18.40 10.23 -21.50
CA CYS A 159 -17.60 11.32 -20.97
C CYS A 159 -16.37 11.56 -21.86
N GLN A 160 -15.98 12.82 -22.03
CA GLN A 160 -14.67 13.11 -22.61
C GLN A 160 -13.56 12.53 -21.72
N ARG A 161 -12.47 12.09 -22.32
CA ARG A 161 -11.46 11.30 -21.60
C ARG A 161 -10.84 12.07 -20.43
N GLU A 162 -10.50 13.32 -20.66
CA GLU A 162 -9.88 14.21 -19.69
C GLU A 162 -10.85 14.54 -18.54
N GLN A 163 -12.14 14.70 -18.86
CA GLN A 163 -13.20 14.84 -17.87
C GLN A 163 -13.30 13.59 -16.99
N LEU A 164 -13.31 12.40 -17.60
CA LEU A 164 -13.38 11.12 -16.89
C LEU A 164 -12.15 10.92 -15.98
N GLU A 165 -10.94 11.22 -16.46
CA GLU A 165 -9.71 11.16 -15.68
C GLU A 165 -9.76 12.07 -14.43
N ILE A 166 -10.26 13.30 -14.58
CA ILE A 166 -10.42 14.24 -13.47
C ILE A 166 -11.48 13.74 -12.48
N LEU A 167 -12.64 13.27 -12.96
CA LEU A 167 -13.70 12.72 -12.10
C LEU A 167 -13.20 11.51 -11.30
N VAL A 168 -12.46 10.59 -11.94
CA VAL A 168 -11.84 9.44 -11.27
C VAL A 168 -10.79 9.88 -10.26
N ALA A 169 -9.90 10.81 -10.62
CA ALA A 169 -8.86 11.33 -9.73
C ALA A 169 -9.45 11.99 -8.47
N VAL A 170 -10.51 12.80 -8.63
CA VAL A 170 -11.25 13.41 -7.51
C VAL A 170 -11.90 12.32 -6.66
N LYS A 171 -12.68 11.41 -7.26
CA LYS A 171 -13.40 10.37 -6.51
C LYS A 171 -12.47 9.48 -5.72
N MET A 172 -11.37 9.04 -6.34
CA MET A 172 -10.39 8.14 -5.73
C MET A 172 -9.40 8.86 -4.83
N GLY A 173 -9.29 10.19 -4.93
CA GLY A 173 -8.26 10.97 -4.24
C GLY A 173 -6.85 10.53 -4.63
N HIS A 174 -6.60 10.29 -5.93
CA HIS A 174 -5.32 9.76 -6.40
C HIS A 174 -4.87 10.42 -7.70
N GLY A 175 -3.66 10.99 -7.71
CA GLY A 175 -3.16 11.82 -8.81
C GLY A 175 -2.68 11.03 -10.05
N SER A 176 -2.51 9.71 -9.97
CA SER A 176 -1.99 8.92 -11.09
C SER A 176 -2.88 9.01 -12.34
N PHE A 177 -4.19 9.14 -12.16
CA PHE A 177 -5.16 9.18 -13.26
C PHE A 177 -5.04 10.43 -14.15
N VAL A 178 -4.54 11.53 -13.61
CA VAL A 178 -4.32 12.81 -14.34
C VAL A 178 -2.84 13.07 -14.64
N SER A 179 -1.96 12.08 -14.40
CA SER A 179 -0.51 12.24 -14.58
C SER A 179 -0.04 12.08 -16.02
N GLY A 180 -0.86 11.52 -16.91
CA GLY A 180 -0.49 11.20 -18.29
C GLY A 180 0.51 10.05 -18.45
N LYS A 181 1.12 9.56 -17.36
CA LYS A 181 2.14 8.50 -17.38
C LYS A 181 1.58 7.13 -17.74
N ILE A 182 0.35 6.84 -17.33
CA ILE A 182 -0.33 5.57 -17.58
C ILE A 182 -1.62 5.87 -18.32
N ARG A 183 -1.74 5.39 -19.56
CA ARG A 183 -3.00 5.47 -20.31
C ARG A 183 -3.90 4.31 -19.89
N VAL A 184 -4.95 4.64 -19.15
CA VAL A 184 -5.95 3.67 -18.69
C VAL A 184 -7.13 3.69 -19.68
N PRO A 185 -7.60 2.52 -20.16
CA PRO A 185 -8.79 2.44 -21.01
C PRO A 185 -10.02 3.06 -20.34
N ALA A 186 -10.90 3.69 -21.13
CA ALA A 186 -12.07 4.37 -20.59
C ALA A 186 -13.00 3.43 -19.80
N ASN A 187 -13.19 2.19 -20.28
CA ASN A 187 -13.96 1.17 -19.56
C ASN A 187 -13.36 0.85 -18.18
N GLU A 188 -12.03 0.73 -18.07
CA GLU A 188 -11.37 0.50 -16.78
C GLU A 188 -11.53 1.72 -15.85
N LEU A 189 -11.43 2.95 -16.37
CA LEU A 189 -11.69 4.16 -15.60
C LEU A 189 -13.13 4.21 -15.06
N VAL A 190 -14.12 3.80 -15.87
CA VAL A 190 -15.52 3.69 -15.44
C VAL A 190 -15.69 2.61 -14.37
N GLU A 191 -15.08 1.44 -14.53
CA GLU A 191 -15.12 0.37 -13.51
C GLU A 191 -14.46 0.81 -12.20
N ILE A 192 -13.34 1.52 -12.26
CA ILE A 192 -12.70 2.12 -11.08
C ILE A 192 -13.64 3.14 -10.44
N PHE A 193 -14.22 4.06 -11.23
CA PHE A 193 -15.18 5.07 -10.74
C PHE A 193 -16.37 4.44 -10.00
N LEU A 194 -16.85 3.29 -10.47
CA LEU A 194 -17.95 2.54 -9.89
C LEU A 194 -17.54 1.54 -8.81
N PHE A 195 -16.26 1.53 -8.41
CA PHE A 195 -15.69 0.64 -7.40
C PHE A 195 -15.72 -0.85 -7.75
N MET A 196 -15.80 -1.18 -9.04
CA MET A 196 -15.77 -2.54 -9.59
C MET A 196 -14.35 -3.02 -9.93
N ARG A 197 -13.38 -2.11 -9.96
CA ARG A 197 -11.97 -2.43 -10.23
C ARG A 197 -11.07 -1.68 -9.25
N CYS A 198 -9.96 -2.32 -8.89
CA CYS A 198 -8.98 -1.76 -7.99
C CYS A 198 -8.39 -0.45 -8.55
N ARG A 199 -8.38 0.59 -7.72
CA ARG A 199 -7.80 1.90 -8.05
C ARG A 199 -6.27 1.90 -8.14
N ASN A 200 -5.60 0.85 -7.68
CA ASN A 200 -4.17 0.66 -7.88
C ASN A 200 -3.92 0.16 -9.31
N LEU A 201 -3.33 1.02 -10.15
CA LEU A 201 -3.06 0.74 -11.57
C LEU A 201 -2.05 -0.39 -11.82
N ASN A 202 -1.31 -0.83 -10.80
CA ASN A 202 -0.47 -2.02 -10.88
C ASN A 202 -1.24 -3.30 -10.52
N CYS A 203 -2.29 -3.19 -9.71
CA CYS A 203 -3.08 -4.34 -9.25
C CYS A 203 -4.21 -4.70 -10.23
N ARG A 204 -4.98 -3.69 -10.67
CA ARG A 204 -6.08 -3.79 -11.66
C ARG A 204 -7.11 -4.91 -11.42
N SER A 205 -7.15 -5.52 -10.24
CA SER A 205 -8.06 -6.62 -9.94
C SER A 205 -9.52 -6.16 -10.05
N ILE A 206 -10.39 -7.05 -10.55
CA ILE A 206 -11.84 -6.89 -10.42
C ILE A 206 -12.20 -7.03 -8.93
N LEU A 207 -13.20 -6.27 -8.49
CA LEU A 207 -13.63 -6.22 -7.10
C LEU A 207 -15.05 -6.79 -6.93
N PRO A 208 -15.30 -7.57 -5.86
CA PRO A 208 -14.31 -8.03 -4.87
C PRO A 208 -13.30 -9.03 -5.48
N VAL A 209 -12.10 -9.07 -4.92
CA VAL A 209 -11.06 -10.02 -5.38
C VAL A 209 -11.51 -11.44 -5.06
N ASP A 210 -11.29 -12.36 -5.99
CA ASP A 210 -11.62 -13.79 -5.88
C ASP A 210 -13.10 -14.03 -5.51
N ASP A 211 -14.00 -13.14 -5.95
CA ASP A 211 -15.43 -13.16 -5.67
C ASP A 211 -15.76 -13.24 -4.16
N CYS A 212 -14.90 -12.65 -3.32
CA CYS A 212 -15.06 -12.68 -1.87
C CYS A 212 -16.37 -12.01 -1.41
N ASP A 213 -17.16 -12.75 -0.65
CA ASP A 213 -18.50 -12.36 -0.15
C ASP A 213 -18.51 -11.96 1.33
N CYS A 214 -17.34 -11.86 1.96
CA CYS A 214 -17.28 -11.55 3.39
C CYS A 214 -17.82 -10.13 3.69
N LYS A 215 -18.40 -9.95 4.88
CA LYS A 215 -19.02 -8.68 5.32
C LYS A 215 -18.09 -7.47 5.19
N PHE A 216 -16.79 -7.67 5.38
CA PHE A 216 -15.81 -6.60 5.25
C PHE A 216 -15.65 -6.16 3.78
N CYS A 217 -15.41 -7.10 2.86
CA CYS A 217 -15.26 -6.82 1.43
C CYS A 217 -16.53 -6.24 0.82
N THR A 218 -17.70 -6.80 1.13
CA THR A 218 -18.99 -6.32 0.58
C THR A 218 -19.40 -4.96 1.16
N GLY A 219 -19.06 -4.70 2.42
CA GLY A 219 -19.37 -3.44 3.11
C GLY A 219 -18.49 -2.26 2.69
N ASN A 220 -17.28 -2.50 2.19
CA ASN A 220 -16.30 -1.47 1.83
C ASN A 220 -16.14 -1.34 0.32
N LYS A 221 -16.94 -0.47 -0.30
CA LYS A 221 -16.89 -0.22 -1.75
C LYS A 221 -15.47 0.18 -2.19
N GLY A 222 -14.96 -0.54 -3.19
CA GLY A 222 -13.65 -0.26 -3.79
C GLY A 222 -12.47 -0.82 -3.00
N PHE A 223 -12.74 -1.54 -1.90
CA PHE A 223 -11.71 -2.26 -1.16
C PHE A 223 -11.15 -3.41 -2.00
N CYS A 224 -9.84 -3.48 -2.10
CA CYS A 224 -9.12 -4.55 -2.78
C CYS A 224 -8.27 -5.30 -1.76
N SER A 225 -8.67 -6.53 -1.41
CA SER A 225 -7.93 -7.38 -0.46
C SER A 225 -6.52 -7.74 -0.93
N SER A 226 -6.24 -7.65 -2.24
CA SER A 226 -4.90 -7.91 -2.79
C SER A 226 -3.88 -6.81 -2.52
N CYS A 227 -4.27 -5.56 -2.31
CA CYS A 227 -3.27 -4.48 -2.18
C CYS A 227 -3.67 -3.33 -1.27
N THR A 228 -4.91 -3.29 -0.77
CA THR A 228 -5.41 -2.19 0.06
C THR A 228 -5.39 -2.60 1.52
N CYS A 229 -4.76 -1.79 2.36
CA CYS A 229 -4.75 -1.99 3.80
C CYS A 229 -6.14 -1.61 4.35
N PRO A 230 -6.85 -2.52 5.05
CA PRO A 230 -8.20 -2.28 5.56
C PRO A 230 -8.24 -1.25 6.70
N VAL A 231 -7.09 -0.84 7.23
CA VAL A 231 -6.99 0.12 8.34
C VAL A 231 -6.89 1.55 7.84
N CYS A 232 -5.98 1.82 6.90
CA CYS A 232 -5.74 3.18 6.39
C CYS A 232 -6.40 3.42 5.03
N MET A 233 -6.96 2.37 4.41
CA MET A 233 -7.51 2.34 3.06
C MET A 233 -6.52 2.72 1.95
N ASN A 234 -5.23 2.88 2.26
CA ASN A 234 -4.18 3.08 1.27
C ASN A 234 -3.67 1.74 0.74
N PHE A 235 -3.05 1.78 -0.44
CA PHE A 235 -2.45 0.64 -1.08
C PHE A 235 -0.99 0.87 -1.40
N ASP A 236 -0.24 -0.20 -1.54
CA ASP A 236 1.06 -0.21 -2.19
C ASP A 236 1.22 -1.50 -3.00
N CYS A 237 2.43 -1.76 -3.50
CA CYS A 237 2.75 -2.98 -4.26
C CYS A 237 3.87 -3.77 -3.57
N ALA A 238 4.06 -3.59 -2.26
CA ALA A 238 5.09 -4.30 -1.53
C ALA A 238 4.71 -5.79 -1.44
N SER A 239 5.70 -6.64 -1.71
CA SER A 239 5.60 -8.09 -1.59
C SER A 239 6.85 -8.59 -0.88
N ASN A 240 6.83 -9.84 -0.42
CA ASN A 240 7.99 -10.48 0.22
C ASN A 240 8.56 -9.62 1.37
N THR A 241 7.68 -9.16 2.25
CA THR A 241 7.97 -8.15 3.29
C THR A 241 7.21 -8.47 4.57
N CYS A 242 7.80 -8.14 5.71
CA CYS A 242 7.13 -8.09 7.02
C CYS A 242 6.34 -6.80 7.21
N SER A 243 6.47 -5.82 6.32
CA SER A 243 5.73 -4.55 6.36
C SER A 243 4.23 -4.72 6.10
N TRP A 244 3.80 -5.89 5.63
CA TRP A 244 2.41 -6.32 5.54
C TRP A 244 2.21 -7.60 6.34
N VAL A 245 1.12 -7.66 7.10
CA VAL A 245 0.75 -8.83 7.91
C VAL A 245 -0.65 -9.29 7.50
N GLY A 246 -0.85 -10.61 7.47
CA GLY A 246 -2.04 -11.22 6.89
C GLY A 246 -2.74 -12.14 7.87
N CYS A 247 -4.06 -12.24 7.71
CA CYS A 247 -4.84 -13.30 8.34
C CYS A 247 -4.73 -14.60 7.53
N ASP A 248 -4.31 -15.69 8.16
CA ASP A 248 -4.19 -17.03 7.58
C ASP A 248 -5.53 -17.72 7.29
N VAL A 249 -6.66 -17.16 7.75
CA VAL A 249 -8.02 -17.67 7.45
C VAL A 249 -8.65 -16.95 6.27
N CYS A 250 -8.72 -15.61 6.32
CA CYS A 250 -9.47 -14.84 5.33
C CYS A 250 -8.59 -14.06 4.34
N SER A 251 -7.25 -14.11 4.49
CA SER A 251 -6.30 -13.41 3.64
C SER A 251 -6.55 -11.90 3.54
N HIS A 252 -7.09 -11.27 4.58
CA HIS A 252 -7.00 -9.81 4.72
C HIS A 252 -5.62 -9.43 5.22
N TRP A 253 -4.95 -8.57 4.46
CA TRP A 253 -3.62 -8.06 4.77
C TRP A 253 -3.70 -6.59 5.17
N CYS A 254 -2.92 -6.18 6.18
CA CYS A 254 -2.75 -4.78 6.53
C CYS A 254 -1.28 -4.41 6.68
N HIS A 255 -0.96 -3.12 6.54
CA HIS A 255 0.36 -2.62 6.93
C HIS A 255 0.64 -2.97 8.39
N ALA A 256 1.84 -3.51 8.66
CA ALA A 256 2.27 -3.82 10.03
C ALA A 256 2.19 -2.58 10.93
N ALA A 257 2.62 -1.42 10.42
CA ALA A 257 2.53 -0.15 11.15
C ALA A 257 1.09 0.23 11.51
N CYS A 258 0.13 0.04 10.59
CA CYS A 258 -1.28 0.27 10.86
C CYS A 258 -1.84 -0.73 11.89
N GLY A 259 -1.46 -2.00 11.79
CA GLY A 259 -1.83 -3.03 12.75
C GLY A 259 -1.32 -2.72 14.15
N ILE A 260 -0.07 -2.29 14.30
CA ILE A 260 0.51 -1.85 15.58
C ILE A 260 -0.25 -0.63 16.13
N GLN A 261 -0.44 0.40 15.30
CA GLN A 261 -1.12 1.63 15.73
C GLN A 261 -2.57 1.39 16.20
N LYS A 262 -3.26 0.43 15.58
CA LYS A 262 -4.62 0.03 15.95
C LYS A 262 -4.68 -1.08 16.99
N ASN A 263 -3.54 -1.48 17.56
CA ASN A 263 -3.45 -2.58 18.54
C ASN A 263 -4.02 -3.91 18.02
N LEU A 264 -3.94 -4.14 16.71
CA LEU A 264 -4.29 -5.41 16.07
C LEU A 264 -3.13 -6.41 16.17
N ILE A 265 -1.88 -5.92 16.27
CA ILE A 265 -0.71 -6.73 16.58
C ILE A 265 -0.41 -6.58 18.07
N ARG A 266 -0.60 -7.65 18.84
CA ARG A 266 -0.48 -7.64 20.30
C ARG A 266 -0.24 -9.04 20.87
N PRO A 267 0.29 -9.16 22.10
CA PRO A 267 0.33 -10.44 22.80
C PRO A 267 -1.08 -11.00 23.02
N GLY A 268 -1.24 -12.30 22.82
CA GLY A 268 -2.45 -13.06 23.11
C GLY A 268 -2.13 -14.46 23.62
N PRO A 269 -3.13 -15.26 24.05
CA PRO A 269 -2.94 -16.64 24.48
C PRO A 269 -2.38 -17.48 23.35
N SER A 270 -1.34 -18.28 23.60
CA SER A 270 -0.74 -19.11 22.55
C SER A 270 -1.76 -20.09 21.96
N LEU A 271 -1.89 -20.12 20.64
CA LEU A 271 -2.86 -20.99 19.94
C LEU A 271 -2.46 -22.47 20.00
N ARG A 272 -1.15 -22.74 20.08
CA ARG A 272 -0.57 -24.09 20.07
C ARG A 272 0.37 -24.36 21.24
N GLY A 273 0.48 -23.41 22.18
CA GLY A 273 1.37 -23.49 23.34
C GLY A 273 0.72 -24.14 24.56
N PRO A 274 1.51 -24.48 25.59
CA PRO A 274 0.98 -24.88 26.89
C PRO A 274 -0.01 -23.83 27.45
N SER A 275 -1.00 -24.28 28.21
CA SER A 275 -1.97 -23.36 28.83
C SER A 275 -1.26 -22.30 29.68
N GLY A 276 -1.63 -21.04 29.47
CA GLY A 276 -1.04 -19.90 30.18
C GLY A 276 0.15 -19.24 29.48
N THR A 277 0.64 -19.79 28.36
CA THR A 277 1.65 -19.08 27.55
C THR A 277 1.01 -18.00 26.67
N THR A 278 1.80 -16.98 26.35
CA THR A 278 1.41 -15.91 25.44
C THR A 278 2.28 -15.95 24.19
N GLU A 279 1.81 -15.38 23.09
CA GLU A 279 2.58 -15.17 21.88
C GLU A 279 2.13 -13.89 21.18
N MET A 280 2.96 -13.34 20.29
CA MET A 280 2.57 -12.19 19.47
C MET A 280 1.60 -12.62 18.36
N GLN A 281 0.46 -11.95 18.26
CA GLN A 281 -0.61 -12.30 17.33
C GLN A 281 -1.12 -11.09 16.56
N PHE A 282 -1.48 -11.30 15.29
CA PHE A 282 -2.26 -10.35 14.50
C PHE A 282 -3.75 -10.70 14.54
N HIS A 283 -4.58 -9.74 14.94
CA HIS A 283 -6.02 -9.87 15.00
C HIS A 283 -6.64 -9.23 13.77
N CYS A 284 -7.25 -10.05 12.92
CA CYS A 284 -7.83 -9.57 11.67
C CYS A 284 -9.03 -8.64 11.93
N ILE A 285 -9.03 -7.44 11.34
CA ILE A 285 -10.17 -6.52 11.41
C ILE A 285 -11.44 -7.07 10.74
N GLY A 286 -11.30 -7.99 9.77
CA GLY A 286 -12.41 -8.56 9.02
C GLY A 286 -13.12 -9.72 9.72
N CYS A 287 -12.37 -10.70 10.23
CA CYS A 287 -12.94 -11.92 10.85
C CYS A 287 -12.61 -12.09 12.34
N ASN A 288 -11.83 -11.18 12.94
CA ASN A 288 -11.35 -11.23 14.31
C ASN A 288 -10.51 -12.47 14.66
N HIS A 289 -10.09 -13.25 13.66
CA HIS A 289 -9.18 -14.37 13.85
C HIS A 289 -7.81 -13.86 14.30
N ALA A 290 -7.21 -14.57 15.25
CA ALA A 290 -5.85 -14.31 15.73
C ALA A 290 -4.89 -15.21 14.96
N SER A 291 -3.99 -14.61 14.17
CA SER A 291 -2.94 -15.30 13.43
C SER A 291 -1.59 -15.11 14.14
N GLU A 292 -0.82 -16.19 14.25
CA GLU A 292 0.47 -16.21 14.94
C GLU A 292 1.56 -15.46 14.14
N MET A 293 2.37 -14.62 14.79
CA MET A 293 3.29 -13.71 14.09
C MET A 293 4.72 -14.21 13.92
N PHE A 294 5.23 -15.05 14.82
CA PHE A 294 6.62 -15.52 14.73
C PHE A 294 6.81 -16.46 13.55
N GLY A 295 5.92 -17.43 13.37
CA GLY A 295 5.91 -18.34 12.23
C GLY A 295 5.82 -17.56 10.92
N PHE A 296 4.88 -16.62 10.84
CA PHE A 296 4.77 -15.70 9.71
C PHE A 296 6.10 -15.00 9.38
N VAL A 297 6.74 -14.36 10.36
CA VAL A 297 8.02 -13.66 10.14
C VAL A 297 9.14 -14.64 9.78
N LYS A 298 9.22 -15.80 10.43
CA LYS A 298 10.18 -16.85 10.10
C LYS A 298 10.06 -17.23 8.62
N ASP A 299 8.84 -17.47 8.15
CA ASP A 299 8.59 -17.92 6.79
C ASP A 299 8.97 -16.84 5.77
N VAL A 300 8.63 -15.58 6.03
CA VAL A 300 9.05 -14.44 5.18
C VAL A 300 10.57 -14.35 5.10
N PHE A 301 11.30 -14.45 6.21
CA PHE A 301 12.76 -14.37 6.19
C PHE A 301 13.41 -15.57 5.50
N VAL A 302 12.94 -16.78 5.78
CA VAL A 302 13.49 -18.02 5.18
C VAL A 302 13.29 -18.02 3.66
N CYS A 303 12.12 -17.58 3.18
CA CYS A 303 11.80 -17.55 1.77
C CYS A 303 12.45 -16.38 1.02
N CYS A 304 12.50 -15.19 1.62
CA CYS A 304 12.74 -13.96 0.87
C CYS A 304 14.06 -13.24 1.21
N ALA A 305 14.61 -13.43 2.42
CA ALA A 305 15.68 -12.55 2.91
C ALA A 305 17.00 -12.68 2.14
N LYS A 306 17.19 -13.78 1.39
CA LYS A 306 18.39 -14.01 0.56
C LYS A 306 18.45 -13.05 -0.63
N ASP A 307 17.30 -12.60 -1.12
CA ASP A 307 17.20 -11.73 -2.29
C ASP A 307 17.13 -10.24 -1.91
N TRP A 308 17.10 -9.93 -0.61
CA TRP A 308 17.05 -8.55 -0.13
C TRP A 308 18.42 -7.86 -0.18
N GLY A 309 18.43 -6.65 -0.73
CA GLY A 309 19.53 -5.71 -0.55
C GLY A 309 19.63 -5.20 0.90
N GLN A 310 20.77 -4.59 1.25
CA GLN A 310 21.04 -4.12 2.62
C GLN A 310 19.94 -3.21 3.19
N GLU A 311 19.46 -2.23 2.42
CA GLU A 311 18.42 -1.30 2.87
C GLU A 311 17.09 -2.02 3.15
N THR A 312 16.73 -2.98 2.30
CA THR A 312 15.51 -3.79 2.49
C THR A 312 15.65 -4.65 3.73
N LEU A 313 16.79 -5.34 3.91
CA LEU A 313 17.04 -6.16 5.09
C LEU A 313 16.96 -5.34 6.39
N ILE A 314 17.56 -4.15 6.43
CA ILE A 314 17.45 -3.24 7.59
C ILE A 314 16.00 -2.87 7.86
N LYS A 315 15.25 -2.47 6.83
CA LYS A 315 13.84 -2.10 6.95
C LYS A 315 12.98 -3.26 7.46
N GLU A 316 13.18 -4.47 6.95
CA GLU A 316 12.41 -5.65 7.36
C GLU A 316 12.76 -6.08 8.79
N LEU A 317 14.04 -6.05 9.18
CA LEU A 317 14.46 -6.29 10.57
C LEU A 317 13.89 -5.23 11.52
N ASP A 318 13.87 -3.95 11.13
CA ASP A 318 13.23 -2.90 11.91
C ASP A 318 11.71 -3.11 12.04
N CYS A 319 11.07 -3.60 10.98
CA CYS A 319 9.65 -3.98 11.03
C CYS A 319 9.42 -5.09 12.07
N VAL A 320 10.23 -6.15 12.06
CA VAL A 320 10.19 -7.23 13.06
C VAL A 320 10.42 -6.68 14.46
N ARG A 321 11.43 -5.82 14.67
CA ARG A 321 11.69 -5.17 15.94
C ARG A 321 10.43 -4.47 16.47
N LYS A 322 9.70 -3.74 15.61
CA LYS A 322 8.46 -3.03 15.96
C LYS A 322 7.30 -3.98 16.27
N ILE A 323 7.12 -5.03 15.47
CA ILE A 323 6.08 -6.06 15.68
C ILE A 323 6.25 -6.72 17.06
N PHE A 324 7.48 -7.10 17.42
CA PHE A 324 7.76 -7.88 18.63
C PHE A 324 8.09 -7.03 19.87
N LYS A 325 8.05 -5.70 19.79
CA LYS A 325 8.38 -4.79 20.91
C LYS A 325 7.58 -5.08 22.19
N GLY A 326 6.31 -5.46 22.04
CA GLY A 326 5.41 -5.74 23.17
C GLY A 326 5.38 -7.20 23.63
N SER A 327 6.27 -8.07 23.13
CA SER A 327 6.17 -9.52 23.39
C SER A 327 6.32 -9.86 24.87
N GLY A 328 5.41 -10.69 25.39
CA GLY A 328 5.47 -11.18 26.77
C GLY A 328 6.34 -12.43 26.90
N ASP A 329 6.37 -13.25 25.85
CA ASP A 329 7.04 -14.54 25.81
C ASP A 329 8.52 -14.44 25.45
N PHE A 330 9.27 -15.47 25.86
CA PHE A 330 10.72 -15.55 25.66
C PHE A 330 11.10 -15.50 24.18
N LYS A 331 10.37 -16.23 23.34
CA LYS A 331 10.64 -16.38 21.91
C LYS A 331 10.50 -15.04 21.16
N GLY A 332 9.42 -14.30 21.42
CA GLY A 332 9.19 -12.97 20.87
C GLY A 332 10.17 -11.92 21.38
N LYS A 333 10.51 -11.94 22.68
CA LYS A 333 11.51 -11.03 23.27
C LYS A 333 12.90 -11.22 22.65
N GLU A 334 13.34 -12.46 22.50
CA GLU A 334 14.63 -12.74 21.86
C GLU A 334 14.67 -12.33 20.39
N LEU A 335 13.58 -12.54 19.65
CA LEU A 335 13.50 -12.09 18.26
C LEU A 335 13.59 -10.56 18.16
N HIS A 336 12.90 -9.84 19.05
CA HIS A 336 12.99 -8.39 19.14
C HIS A 336 14.44 -7.93 19.39
N THR A 337 15.10 -8.46 20.41
CA THR A 337 16.51 -8.12 20.74
C THR A 337 17.46 -8.49 19.60
N LYS A 338 17.24 -9.65 18.95
CA LYS A 338 18.07 -10.09 17.83
C LYS A 338 17.93 -9.19 16.62
N ALA A 339 16.71 -8.77 16.29
CA ALA A 339 16.45 -7.84 15.20
C ALA A 339 17.10 -6.47 15.48
N GLU A 340 17.00 -5.97 16.71
CA GLU A 340 17.64 -4.71 17.12
C GLU A 340 19.17 -4.73 17.03
N ASP A 341 19.80 -5.81 17.49
CA ASP A 341 21.25 -6.02 17.37
C ASP A 341 21.71 -6.01 15.91
N LEU A 342 20.99 -6.74 15.03
CA LEU A 342 21.32 -6.83 13.62
C LEU A 342 21.14 -5.50 12.88
N VAL A 343 20.04 -4.77 13.13
CA VAL A 343 19.84 -3.41 12.59
C VAL A 343 21.01 -2.51 13.00
N SER A 344 21.33 -2.48 14.29
CA SER A 344 22.41 -1.65 14.82
C SER A 344 23.79 -1.99 14.24
N LYS A 345 24.07 -3.27 13.95
CA LYS A 345 25.32 -3.70 13.32
C LYS A 345 25.38 -3.35 11.84
N LEU A 346 24.27 -3.51 11.11
CA LEU A 346 24.17 -3.17 9.69
C LEU A 346 24.30 -1.66 9.46
N GLU A 347 23.63 -0.83 10.26
CA GLU A 347 23.70 0.64 10.17
C GLU A 347 25.10 1.16 10.47
N ARG A 348 25.79 0.57 11.45
CA ARG A 348 27.19 0.89 11.78
C ARG A 348 28.21 0.21 10.87
N LYS A 349 27.77 -0.53 9.85
CA LYS A 349 28.63 -1.26 8.90
C LYS A 349 29.60 -2.24 9.59
N LEU A 350 29.21 -2.80 10.73
CA LEU A 350 29.98 -3.81 11.48
C LEU A 350 29.74 -5.24 10.99
N MET A 351 28.80 -5.41 10.05
CA MET A 351 28.38 -6.70 9.51
C MET A 351 27.83 -6.47 8.09
N SER A 352 28.05 -7.43 7.20
CA SER A 352 27.44 -7.42 5.86
C SER A 352 25.99 -7.86 5.89
N SER A 353 25.21 -7.48 4.88
CA SER A 353 23.81 -7.93 4.72
C SER A 353 23.70 -9.45 4.65
N ARG A 354 24.64 -10.12 3.96
CA ARG A 354 24.68 -11.58 3.83
C ARG A 354 24.91 -12.27 5.18
N GLU A 355 25.83 -11.77 5.99
CA GLU A 355 26.09 -12.31 7.33
C GLU A 355 24.87 -12.12 8.24
N ALA A 356 24.29 -10.91 8.25
CA ALA A 356 23.09 -10.64 9.05
C ALA A 356 21.90 -11.54 8.64
N CYS A 357 21.70 -11.72 7.32
CA CYS A 357 20.69 -12.61 6.76
C CYS A 357 20.90 -14.07 7.21
N ASN A 358 22.13 -14.59 7.12
CA ASN A 358 22.45 -15.94 7.60
C ASN A 358 22.20 -16.08 9.11
N VAL A 359 22.61 -15.10 9.90
CA VAL A 359 22.44 -15.11 11.36
C VAL A 359 20.96 -15.15 11.77
N ILE A 360 20.10 -14.35 11.11
CA ILE A 360 18.67 -14.36 11.45
C ILE A 360 17.96 -15.63 10.97
N ILE A 361 18.32 -16.15 9.79
CA ILE A 361 17.78 -17.44 9.30
C ILE A 361 18.20 -18.59 10.23
N GLN A 362 19.46 -18.62 10.67
CA GLN A 362 19.94 -19.61 11.64
C GLN A 362 19.21 -19.47 12.99
N PHE A 363 18.93 -18.25 13.45
CA PHE A 363 18.13 -18.03 14.65
C PHE A 363 16.75 -18.69 14.56
N PHE A 364 16.09 -18.58 13.40
CA PHE A 364 14.79 -19.23 13.16
C PHE A 364 14.87 -20.76 13.07
N ASN A 365 15.97 -21.29 12.55
CA ASN A 365 16.15 -22.73 12.35
C ASN A 365 16.62 -23.46 13.61
N CYS A 366 17.63 -22.94 14.32
CA CYS A 366 18.20 -23.57 15.52
C CYS A 366 17.22 -23.73 16.70
N LYS A 367 16.16 -22.91 16.75
CA LYS A 367 15.15 -23.00 17.82
C LYS A 367 13.99 -23.93 17.51
N SER A 368 13.93 -24.46 16.29
CA SER A 368 13.01 -25.54 15.95
C SER A 368 13.51 -26.88 16.52
N SER A 369 14.83 -27.03 16.72
CA SER A 369 15.49 -28.26 17.19
C SER A 369 15.86 -28.25 18.68
N ASN A 370 16.08 -27.10 19.31
CA ASN A 370 16.46 -27.06 20.73
C ASN A 370 15.29 -27.34 21.70
N PHE A 371 14.04 -27.13 21.32
CA PHE A 371 12.89 -27.50 22.17
C PHE A 371 12.71 -29.02 22.19
N GLU A 372 12.88 -29.68 21.04
CA GLU A 372 12.96 -31.15 20.91
C GLU A 372 14.13 -31.71 21.73
N LEU A 373 15.34 -31.13 21.62
CA LEU A 373 16.52 -31.58 22.39
C LEU A 373 16.38 -31.35 23.89
N LEU A 374 15.78 -30.25 24.35
CA LEU A 374 15.53 -30.00 25.76
C LEU A 374 14.44 -30.92 26.31
N LEU A 375 13.39 -31.21 25.53
CA LEU A 375 12.35 -32.17 25.90
C LEU A 375 12.89 -33.60 25.90
N PHE A 376 13.70 -33.98 24.91
CA PHE A 376 14.36 -35.28 24.82
C PHE A 376 15.35 -35.47 25.96
N ASN A 377 16.14 -34.44 26.30
CA ASN A 377 17.04 -34.46 27.46
C ASN A 377 16.26 -34.49 28.79
N ALA A 378 15.17 -33.74 28.93
CA ALA A 378 14.33 -33.78 30.14
C ALA A 378 13.64 -35.14 30.32
N ILE A 379 13.20 -35.78 29.23
CA ILE A 379 12.64 -37.13 29.22
C ILE A 379 13.73 -38.17 29.53
N LEU A 380 14.94 -38.05 28.98
CA LEU A 380 16.09 -38.91 29.31
C LEU A 380 16.52 -38.78 30.79
N TYR A 381 16.51 -37.58 31.35
CA TYR A 381 16.78 -37.34 32.77
C TYR A 381 15.67 -37.86 33.69
N ALA A 382 14.43 -37.95 33.21
CA ALA A 382 13.31 -38.50 33.95
C ALA A 382 13.19 -40.03 33.87
N ILE A 383 13.82 -40.68 32.89
CA ILE A 383 13.64 -42.12 32.58
C ILE A 383 14.85 -43.01 32.99
N SER A 384 15.89 -42.49 33.66
CA SER A 384 17.03 -43.34 34.05
C SER A 384 17.49 -43.11 35.50
N PRO A 385 17.81 -44.17 36.27
CA PRO A 385 16.84 -45.16 36.73
C PRO A 385 16.93 -45.40 38.25
N HIS A 386 15.79 -45.40 38.93
CA HIS A 386 15.64 -46.00 40.27
C HIS A 386 15.29 -47.51 40.19
N TRP A 387 15.72 -48.20 39.13
CA TRP A 387 15.41 -49.62 38.88
C TRP A 387 16.61 -50.51 38.51
N LEU A 388 17.81 -50.18 38.96
CA LEU A 388 18.91 -51.16 39.00
C LEU A 388 19.67 -51.05 40.33
N ASN A 389 19.40 -52.06 41.17
CA ASN A 389 19.89 -52.38 42.53
C ASN A 389 19.15 -51.77 43.71
#